data_AF-A0A7X2MGK6-F1
#
_entry.id   AF-A0A7X2MGK6-F1
#
_cell.length_a   1.000
_cell.length_b   1.000
_cell.length_c   1.000
_cell.angle_alpha   90.00
_cell.angle_beta   90.00
_cell.angle_gamma   90.00
#
_symmetry.space_group_name_H-M   'P 1'
#
loop_
_entity.id
_entity.type
_entity.pdbx_description
1 polymer ?
#
loop_
_entity_poly.entity_id
_entity_poly.type
_entity_poly.pdbx_seq_one_letter_code
_entity_poly.pdbx_strand_id
1 'polypeptide(L)' 'MKKGQKIKYKDKYYFIKAVIRQGKEKFVLIQNFDKTHSVVNVEDIEQ' A
#
# COMPACT_ATOMS: atom_id res chain seq x y z
N MET A 1 -9.00 -3.78 -2.05
CA MET A 1 -8.33 -2.72 -1.28
C MET A 1 -8.84 -1.35 -1.71
N LYS A 2 -8.95 -0.39 -0.79
CA LYS A 2 -9.44 0.98 -1.06
C LYS A 2 -8.55 2.03 -0.39
N LYS A 3 -8.54 3.26 -0.92
CA LYS A 3 -7.90 4.42 -0.26
C LYS A 3 -8.45 4.58 1.16
N GLY A 4 -7.58 4.84 2.13
CA GLY A 4 -7.91 4.96 3.54
C GLY A 4 -7.98 3.62 4.29
N GLN A 5 -7.90 2.48 3.60
CA GLN A 5 -7.82 1.18 4.26
C GLN A 5 -6.47 1.02 4.96
N LYS A 6 -6.48 0.49 6.19
CA LYS A 6 -5.29 0.11 6.94
C LYS A 6 -4.80 -1.26 6.49
N ILE A 7 -3.49 -1.41 6.32
CA ILE A 7 -2.83 -2.64 5.87
C ILE A 7 -1.60 -2.92 6.72
N LYS A 8 -1.16 -4.19 6.82
CA LYS A 8 0.11 -4.55 7.45
C LYS A 8 1.16 -4.89 6.38
N TYR A 9 2.32 -4.27 6.48
CA TYR A 9 3.44 -4.49 5.57
C TYR A 9 4.75 -4.39 6.36
N LYS A 10 5.63 -5.39 6.26
CA LYS A 10 6.92 -5.44 6.99
C LYS A 10 6.78 -5.10 8.49
N ASP A 11 5.85 -5.77 9.17
CA ASP A 11 5.54 -5.60 10.60
C ASP A 11 5.10 -4.20 11.04
N LYS A 12 4.74 -3.33 10.08
CA LYS A 12 4.19 -2.00 10.35
C LYS A 12 2.84 -1.84 9.68
N TYR A 13 2.03 -0.95 10.24
CA TYR A 13 0.73 -0.63 9.68
C TYR A 13 0.78 0.67 8.88
N TYR A 14 0.16 0.64 7.71
CA TYR A 14 0.10 1.78 6.80
C TYR A 14 -1.34 2.02 6.33
N PHE A 15 -1.61 3.25 5.92
CA PHE A 15 -2.85 3.60 5.24
C PHE A 15 -2.61 3.72 3.74
N ILE A 16 -3.48 3.09 2.96
CA ILE A 16 -3.45 3.20 1.50
C ILE A 16 -3.80 4.64 1.10
N LYS A 17 -2.90 5.31 0.38
CA LYS A 17 -3.14 6.62 -0.22
C LYS A 17 -3.77 6.54 -1.61
N ALA A 18 -3.36 5.55 -2.39
CA ALA A 18 -3.91 5.28 -3.71
C ALA A 18 -3.76 3.80 -4.05
N VAL A 19 -4.62 3.31 -4.93
CA VAL A 19 -4.50 1.97 -5.52
C VAL A 19 -4.16 2.18 -6.99
N ILE A 20 -3.04 1.62 -7.42
CA ILE A 20 -2.52 1.74 -8.78
C ILE A 20 -2.75 0.40 -9.47
N ARG A 21 -3.24 0.43 -10.71
CA ARG A 21 -3.42 -0.77 -11.54
C ARG A 21 -2.52 -0.64 -12.76
N GLN A 22 -1.66 -1.62 -12.97
CA GLN A 22 -0.77 -1.67 -14.12
C GLN A 22 -0.95 -3.03 -14.80
N GLY A 23 -1.74 -3.05 -15.87
CA GLY A 23 -2.16 -4.30 -16.53
C GLY A 23 -2.95 -5.20 -15.57
N LYS A 24 -2.43 -6.40 -15.32
CA LYS A 24 -3.03 -7.38 -14.38
C LYS A 24 -2.59 -7.15 -12.93
N GLU A 25 -1.51 -6.43 -12.71
CA GLU A 25 -0.92 -6.22 -11.40
C GLU A 25 -1.59 -5.05 -10.67
N LYS A 26 -1.67 -5.17 -9.35
CA LYS A 26 -2.22 -4.15 -8.46
C LYS A 26 -1.17 -3.76 -7.45
N PHE A 27 -0.97 -2.46 -7.33
CA PHE A 27 -0.07 -1.87 -6.36
C PHE A 27 -0.86 -0.92 -5.46
N VAL A 28 -0.30 -0.66 -4.29
CA VAL A 28 -0.81 0.38 -3.39
C VAL A 28 0.29 1.39 -3.11
N LEU A 29 -0.10 2.65 -3.10
CA LEU A 29 0.73 3.73 -2.61
C LEU A 29 0.46 3.86 -1.11
N ILE A 30 1.49 3.74 -0.30
CA ILE A 30 1.46 4.04 1.14
C ILE A 30 2.29 5.29 1.44
N GLN A 31 1.97 5.95 2.54
CA GLN A 31 2.77 7.04 3.07
C GLN A 31 3.56 6.55 4.28
N ASN A 32 4.87 6.79 4.27
CA ASN A 32 5.79 6.51 5.37
C ASN A 32 5.74 7.61 6.44
N PHE A 33 6.32 7.34 7.60
CA PHE A 33 6.37 8.28 8.73
C PHE A 33 7.14 9.58 8.40
N ASP A 34 8.17 9.48 7.55
CA ASP A 34 8.96 10.60 7.04
C ASP A 34 8.27 11.38 5.89
N LYS A 35 6.97 11.14 5.69
CA LYS A 35 6.13 11.71 4.62
C LYS A 35 6.52 11.29 3.20
N THR A 36 7.48 10.37 3.03
CA THR A 36 7.78 9.77 1.72
C THR A 36 6.67 8.79 1.31
N HIS A 37 6.65 8.39 0.04
CA HIS A 37 5.69 7.44 -0.47
C HIS A 37 6.41 6.17 -0.95
N SER A 38 5.79 5.02 -0.73
CA SER A 38 6.26 3.74 -1.26
C SER A 38 5.15 3.06 -2.03
N VAL A 39 5.51 2.45 -3.15
CA VAL A 39 4.63 1.60 -3.94
C VAL A 39 4.90 0.17 -3.52
N VAL A 40 3.85 -0.56 -3.15
CA VAL A 40 3.93 -1.93 -2.65
C VAL A 40 3.02 -2.80 -3.50
N ASN A 41 3.48 -3.99 -3.88
CA ASN A 41 2.63 -4.97 -4.54
C ASN A 41 1.58 -5.45 -3.53
N VAL A 42 0.33 -5.58 -3.97
CA VAL A 42 -0.76 -6.11 -3.14
C VAL A 42 -0.46 -7.51 -2.62
N GLU A 43 0.32 -8.30 -3.36
CA GLU A 43 0.70 -9.67 -2.96
C GLU A 43 1.65 -9.71 -1.75
N ASP A 44 2.41 -8.64 -1.50
CA ASP A 44 3.34 -8.53 -0.36
C ASP A 44 2.65 -8.04 0.93
N ILE A 45 1.34 -7.78 0.89
CA ILE A 45 0.60 -7.20 2.01
C ILE A 45 -0.06 -8.30 2.82
N GLU A 46 0.26 -8.34 4.12
CA GLU A 46 -0.47 -9.17 5.08
C GLU A 46 -1.81 -8.48 5.39
N GLN A 47 -2.93 -9.16 5.09
CA GLN A 47 -4.29 -8.68 5.36
C GLN A 47 -4.75 -9.02 6.78
#